data_AF-A0A8H7QND5-F1
#
_entry.id   AF-A0A8H7QND5-F1
#
_cell.length_a   1.000
_cell.length_b   1.000
_cell.length_c   1.000
_cell.angle_alpha   90.00
_cell.angle_beta   90.00
_cell.angle_gamma   90.00
#
_symmetry.space_group_name_H-M   'P 1'
#
loop_
_entity.id
_entity.type
_entity.pdbx_description
1 polymer ?
#
loop_
_entity_poly.entity_id
_entity_poly.type
_entity_poly.pdbx_seq_one_letter_code
_entity_poly.pdbx_strand_id
1 'polypeptide(L)'
;GIDQAIRNMQPINNQPFNTDSDLLNKPTKYNGSRDSFLIDNWIKSINDYKEFKGWSDEQTFKIARRLLCDIAAIWLRNIELNEDNAPTT
;
A
#
# COMPACT_ATOMS: atom_id res chain seq x y z
N GLY A 1 3.62 -17.89 -51.53
CA GLY A 1 4.53 -18.48 -50.53
C GLY A 1 4.12 -18.01 -49.17
N ILE A 2 3.32 -18.81 -48.47
CA ILE A 2 2.88 -18.58 -47.09
C ILE A 2 4.07 -18.58 -46.10
N ASP A 3 5.24 -19.04 -46.54
CA ASP A 3 6.48 -19.16 -45.75
C ASP A 3 7.11 -17.83 -45.34
N GLN A 4 6.81 -16.72 -46.02
CA GLN A 4 7.38 -15.41 -45.65
C GLN A 4 6.63 -14.70 -44.51
N ALA A 5 5.38 -15.08 -44.21
CA ALA A 5 4.60 -14.45 -43.14
C ALA A 5 4.98 -14.96 -41.73
N ILE A 6 5.61 -16.14 -41.64
CA ILE A 6 5.99 -16.75 -40.36
C ILE A 6 7.32 -16.17 -39.82
N ARG A 7 8.15 -15.56 -40.68
CA ARG A 7 9.48 -15.04 -40.30
C ARG A 7 9.48 -13.75 -39.47
N ASN A 8 8.35 -13.03 -39.40
CA ASN A 8 8.27 -11.75 -38.70
C ASN A 8 7.55 -11.81 -37.34
N MET A 9 7.22 -13.01 -36.84
CA MET A 9 6.83 -13.16 -35.44
C MET A 9 8.08 -13.06 -34.58
N GLN A 10 8.36 -11.85 -34.10
CA GLN A 10 9.33 -11.63 -33.04
C GLN A 10 9.03 -12.59 -31.88
N PRO A 11 10.04 -13.15 -31.20
CA PRO A 11 9.79 -13.93 -30.00
C PRO A 11 9.05 -13.03 -29.03
N ILE A 12 7.82 -13.43 -28.69
CA ILE A 12 7.03 -12.81 -27.64
C ILE A 12 7.94 -12.86 -26.41
N ASN A 13 8.31 -11.68 -25.96
CA ASN A 13 9.25 -11.45 -24.88
C ASN A 13 8.82 -12.31 -23.68
N ASN A 14 9.50 -13.43 -23.43
CA ASN A 14 9.29 -14.30 -22.26
C ASN A 14 9.84 -13.60 -21.02
N GLN A 15 9.35 -12.40 -20.73
CA GLN A 15 9.42 -11.88 -19.37
C GLN A 15 8.41 -12.73 -18.57
N PRO A 16 8.82 -13.47 -17.54
CA PRO A 16 7.85 -14.03 -16.62
C PRO A 16 7.05 -12.85 -16.07
N PHE A 17 5.78 -12.77 -16.43
CA PHE A 17 4.81 -11.94 -15.74
C PHE A 17 4.85 -12.38 -14.29
N ASN A 18 5.56 -11.61 -13.45
CA ASN A 18 5.60 -11.82 -12.01
C ASN A 18 4.27 -11.33 -11.44
N THR A 19 3.20 -12.02 -11.78
CA THR A 19 1.82 -11.52 -11.67
C THR A 19 1.27 -11.56 -10.27
N ASP A 20 1.82 -12.37 -9.37
CA ASP A 20 1.19 -12.50 -8.05
C ASP A 20 1.59 -11.36 -7.09
N SER A 21 2.78 -10.76 -7.29
CA SER A 21 3.26 -9.65 -6.47
C SER A 21 2.70 -8.29 -6.89
N ASP A 22 2.41 -8.10 -8.18
CA ASP A 22 1.91 -6.82 -8.74
C ASP A 22 0.37 -6.71 -8.69
N LEU A 23 -0.35 -7.83 -8.57
CA LEU A 23 -1.81 -7.82 -8.40
C LEU A 23 -2.24 -7.49 -6.97
N LEU A 24 -1.35 -7.63 -5.98
CA LEU A 24 -1.65 -7.18 -4.64
C LEU A 24 -1.46 -5.66 -4.57
N ASN A 25 -2.57 -4.94 -4.60
CA ASN A 25 -2.60 -3.48 -4.48
C ASN A 25 -1.85 -3.07 -3.21
N LYS A 26 -0.59 -2.69 -3.38
CA LYS A 26 0.21 -2.08 -2.32
C LYS A 26 -0.63 -0.95 -1.70
N PRO A 27 -0.75 -0.87 -0.36
CA PRO A 27 -1.54 0.16 0.29
C PRO A 27 -1.12 1.54 -0.20
N THR A 28 -2.11 2.33 -0.59
CA THR A 28 -1.89 3.70 -1.06
C THR A 28 -1.69 4.64 0.12
N LYS A 29 -1.23 5.87 -0.16
CA LYS A 29 -1.18 6.91 0.87
C LYS A 29 -2.60 7.32 1.29
N TYR A 30 -2.76 7.71 2.54
CA TYR A 30 -4.01 8.25 3.07
C TYR A 30 -3.81 9.68 3.56
N ASN A 31 -4.61 10.60 3.01
CA ASN A 31 -4.48 12.04 3.20
C ASN A 31 -5.32 12.61 4.35
N GLY A 32 -6.17 11.80 4.98
CA GLY A 32 -7.14 12.27 5.97
C GLY A 32 -8.53 12.57 5.41
N SER A 33 -8.89 11.98 4.26
CA SER A 33 -10.26 12.04 3.73
C SER A 33 -11.28 11.62 4.80
N ARG A 34 -12.42 12.31 4.85
CA ARG A 34 -13.53 11.98 5.78
C ARG A 34 -14.55 11.01 5.20
N ASP A 35 -14.30 10.52 3.99
CA ASP A 35 -15.13 9.51 3.34
C ASP A 35 -14.88 8.13 3.99
N SER A 36 -15.93 7.55 4.57
CA SER A 36 -15.86 6.25 5.25
C SER A 36 -15.40 5.13 4.31
N PHE A 37 -15.82 5.15 3.05
CA PHE A 37 -15.44 4.10 2.09
C PHE A 37 -13.94 4.12 1.81
N LEU A 38 -13.34 5.32 1.72
CA LEU A 38 -11.91 5.47 1.50
C LEU A 38 -11.11 5.05 2.73
N ILE A 39 -11.62 5.33 3.93
CA ILE A 39 -10.99 4.90 5.20
C ILE A 39 -11.01 3.38 5.30
N ASP A 40 -12.18 2.76 5.11
CA ASP A 40 -12.34 1.31 5.23
C ASP A 40 -11.49 0.57 4.20
N ASN A 41 -11.49 1.06 2.95
CA ASN A 41 -10.68 0.47 1.88
C ASN A 41 -9.18 0.60 2.18
N TRP A 42 -8.73 1.73 2.74
CA TRP A 42 -7.34 1.92 3.12
C TRP A 42 -6.92 0.97 4.24
N ILE A 43 -7.73 0.84 5.30
CA ILE A 43 -7.49 -0.10 6.41
C ILE A 43 -7.44 -1.53 5.88
N LYS A 44 -8.42 -1.92 5.06
CA LYS A 44 -8.46 -3.25 4.46
C LYS A 44 -7.19 -3.53 3.65
N SER A 45 -6.76 -2.58 2.81
CA SER A 45 -5.55 -2.76 2.00
C SER A 45 -4.30 -3.02 2.85
N ILE A 46 -4.16 -2.36 4.00
CA ILE A 46 -3.04 -2.57 4.93
C ILE A 46 -3.10 -3.97 5.54
N ASN A 47 -4.29 -4.42 5.95
CA ASN A 47 -4.47 -5.76 6.52
C ASN A 47 -4.19 -6.86 5.50
N ASP A 48 -4.74 -6.74 4.28
CA ASP A 48 -4.46 -7.68 3.19
C ASP A 48 -2.94 -7.75 2.91
N TYR A 49 -2.27 -6.59 2.90
CA TYR A 49 -0.83 -6.50 2.65
C TYR A 49 0.01 -7.07 3.80
N LYS A 50 -0.44 -6.88 5.06
CA LYS A 50 0.16 -7.49 6.25
C LYS A 50 0.11 -9.00 6.16
N GLU A 51 -1.05 -9.56 5.86
CA GLU A 51 -1.25 -11.01 5.74
C GLU A 51 -0.37 -11.58 4.63
N PHE A 52 -0.33 -10.93 3.47
CA PHE A 52 0.51 -11.35 2.36
C PHE A 52 2.01 -11.31 2.66
N LYS A 53 2.48 -10.25 3.36
CA LYS A 53 3.90 -10.12 3.70
C LYS A 53 4.29 -10.87 4.98
N GLY A 54 3.33 -11.42 5.72
CA GLY A 54 3.57 -12.04 7.02
C GLY A 54 4.13 -11.05 8.05
N TRP A 55 3.72 -9.79 8.00
CA TRP A 55 4.25 -8.75 8.88
C TRP A 55 3.69 -8.84 10.31
N SER A 56 4.56 -8.52 11.28
CA SER A 56 4.12 -8.31 12.66
C SER A 56 3.27 -7.05 12.78
N ASP A 57 2.55 -6.92 13.89
CA ASP A 57 1.77 -5.72 14.19
C ASP A 57 2.66 -4.47 14.25
N GLU A 58 3.86 -4.60 14.80
CA GLU A 58 4.84 -3.50 14.86
C GLU A 58 5.30 -3.06 13.47
N GLN A 59 5.60 -4.01 12.58
CA GLN A 59 5.99 -3.70 11.19
C GLN A 59 4.83 -3.04 10.43
N THR A 60 3.62 -3.58 10.63
CA THR A 60 2.39 -3.05 10.02
C THR A 60 2.14 -1.62 10.47
N PHE A 61 2.26 -1.34 11.78
CA PHE A 61 2.12 -0.01 12.34
C PHE A 61 3.12 0.98 11.73
N LYS A 62 4.40 0.61 11.65
CA LYS A 62 5.44 1.47 11.06
C LYS A 62 5.11 1.85 9.60
N ILE A 63 4.58 0.90 8.83
CA ILE A 63 4.20 1.14 7.43
C ILE A 63 2.92 1.95 7.31
N ALA A 64 1.88 1.62 8.09
CA ALA A 64 0.63 2.38 8.12
C ALA A 64 0.91 3.85 8.48
N ARG A 65 1.73 4.10 9.51
CA ARG A 65 2.20 5.44 9.89
C ARG A 65 2.93 6.15 8.75
N ARG A 66 3.78 5.44 8.01
CA ARG A 66 4.53 5.99 6.87
C ARG A 66 3.64 6.36 5.67
N LEU A 67 2.47 5.73 5.54
CA LEU A 67 1.52 5.96 4.46
C LEU A 67 0.55 7.11 4.75
N LEU A 68 0.50 7.62 5.98
CA LEU A 68 -0.22 8.84 6.29
C LEU A 68 0.45 10.05 5.60
N CYS A 69 -0.35 10.91 5.00
CA CYS A 69 0.09 12.18 4.43
C CYS A 69 -0.89 13.31 4.80
N ASP A 70 -0.52 14.53 4.43
CA ASP A 70 -1.33 15.74 4.59
C ASP A 70 -1.95 15.87 6.00
N ILE A 71 -3.27 16.02 6.08
CA ILE A 71 -4.00 16.25 7.32
C ILE A 71 -3.88 15.04 8.27
N ALA A 72 -3.86 13.81 7.74
CA ALA A 72 -3.72 12.62 8.57
C ALA A 72 -2.33 12.54 9.25
N ALA A 73 -1.27 12.91 8.53
CA ALA A 73 0.07 12.96 9.11
C ALA A 73 0.20 14.05 10.18
N ILE A 74 -0.40 15.22 9.96
CA ILE A 74 -0.44 16.31 10.94
C ILE A 74 -1.23 15.89 12.19
N TRP A 75 -2.39 15.25 12.00
CA TRP A 75 -3.22 14.77 13.10
C TRP A 75 -2.47 13.80 14.01
N LEU A 76 -1.81 12.78 13.44
CA LEU A 76 -1.04 11.82 14.23
C LEU A 76 0.10 12.51 14.99
N ARG A 77 0.84 13.41 14.32
CA ARG A 77 1.92 14.16 14.96
C ARG A 77 1.42 15.00 16.14
N ASN A 78 0.25 15.62 16.02
CA ASN A 78 -0.33 16.40 17.11
C ASN A 78 -0.71 15.51 18.30
N ILE A 79 -1.19 14.29 18.07
CA ILE A 79 -1.45 13.32 19.14
C ILE A 79 -0.15 12.92 19.83
N GLU A 80 0.87 12.53 19.05
CA GLU A 80 2.18 12.15 19.59
C GLU A 80 2.78 13.26 20.47
N LEU A 81 2.67 14.52 20.03
CA LEU A 81 3.13 15.68 20.81
C LEU A 81 2.27 15.97 22.05
N ASN A 82 0.97 15.68 22.01
CA ASN A 82 0.08 15.93 23.14
C ASN A 82 0.14 14.83 24.19
N GLU A 83 0.41 13.59 23.81
CA GLU A 83 0.64 12.48 24.75
C GLU A 83 1.87 12.73 25.62
N ASP A 84 2.93 13.33 25.06
CA ASP A 84 4.12 13.77 25.80
C ASP A 84 3.82 14.92 26.81
N ASN A 85 2.66 15.58 26.68
CA ASN A 85 2.23 16.71 27.52
C ASN A 85 1.03 16.37 28.43
N ALA A 86 0.59 15.10 28.49
CA ALA A 86 -0.48 14.71 29.39
C ALA A 86 0.00 14.90 30.86
N PRO A 87 -0.76 15.62 31.72
CA PRO A 87 -0.41 15.72 33.13
C PRO A 87 -0.53 14.33 33.74
N THR A 88 0.58 13.78 34.24
CA THR A 88 0.56 12.60 35.10
C THR A 88 -0.29 12.94 36.32
N THR A 89 -1.51 12.41 36.39
CA THR A 89 -2.40 12.55 37.54
C THR A 89 -2.46 11.21 38.28
#